data_AF-M5GGY8-F1
#
_entry.id   AF-M5GGY8-F1
#
_cell.length_a   1.000
_cell.length_b   1.000
_cell.length_c   1.000
_cell.angle_alpha   90.00
_cell.angle_beta   90.00
_cell.angle_gamma   90.00
#
_symmetry.space_group_name_H-M   'P 1'
#
loop_
_entity.id
_entity.type
_entity.pdbx_description
1 polymer ?
#
loop_
_entity_poly.entity_id
_entity_poly.type
_entity_poly.pdbx_seq_one_letter_code
_entity_poly.pdbx_strand_id
1 'polypeptide(L)'
;MLALLLLLVNVYDTYKALKASSRLSARAGAHRKRTMKGCMCTWVVWGSWSLLENFGDRTFGWVIPFYGTGKSVLLVLLILGRTRATEPIYLYLLRPAIK
;
A
#
# COMPACT_ATOMS: atom_id res chain seq x y z
N MET A 1 2.76 7.21 14.24
CA MET A 1 1.59 6.37 14.63
C MET A 1 0.81 5.84 13.43
N LEU A 2 0.34 6.68 12.50
CA LEU A 2 -0.43 6.24 11.32
C LEU A 2 0.30 5.23 10.43
N ALA A 3 1.61 5.40 10.25
CA ALA A 3 2.45 4.46 9.50
C ALA A 3 2.46 3.03 10.09
N LEU A 4 2.54 2.92 11.42
CA LEU A 4 2.50 1.64 12.13
C LEU A 4 1.13 0.96 12.00
N LEU A 5 0.04 1.75 12.04
CA LEU A 5 -1.31 1.23 11.79
C LEU A 5 -1.44 0.70 10.37
N LEU A 6 -0.96 1.45 9.37
CA LEU A 6 -0.98 1.02 7.97
C LEU A 6 -0.18 -0.28 7.78
N LEU A 7 1.00 -0.37 8.42
CA LEU A 7 1.84 -1.57 8.43
C LEU A 7 1.13 -2.75 9.10
N LEU A 8 0.52 -2.56 10.27
CA LEU A 8 -0.24 -3.60 10.97
C LEU A 8 -1.39 -4.15 10.11
N VAL A 9 -2.16 -3.26 9.49
CA VAL A 9 -3.24 -3.67 8.59
C VAL A 9 -2.65 -4.39 7.35
N ASN A 10 -1.47 -4.00 6.85
CA ASN A 10 -0.81 -4.65 5.70
C ASN A 10 -0.40 -6.07 6.05
N VAL A 11 0.22 -6.24 7.21
CA VAL A 11 0.61 -7.55 7.75
C VAL A 11 -0.62 -8.43 7.99
N TYR A 12 -1.68 -7.88 8.56
CA TYR A 12 -2.91 -8.63 8.85
C TYR A 12 -3.63 -9.10 7.57
N ASP A 13 -3.73 -8.25 6.55
CA ASP A 13 -4.32 -8.63 5.26
C ASP A 13 -3.45 -9.65 4.52
N THR A 14 -2.13 -9.51 4.60
CA THR A 14 -1.19 -10.49 4.04
C THR A 14 -1.36 -11.84 4.72
N TYR A 15 -1.44 -11.86 6.06
CA TYR A 15 -1.73 -13.07 6.82
C TYR A 15 -3.07 -13.71 6.41
N LYS A 16 -4.14 -12.92 6.26
CA LYS A 16 -5.44 -13.42 5.77
C LYS A 16 -5.35 -14.01 4.36
N ALA A 17 -4.59 -13.37 3.46
CA ALA A 17 -4.42 -13.85 2.08
C ALA A 17 -3.59 -15.14 2.01
N LEU A 18 -2.62 -15.30 2.90
CA LEU A 18 -1.78 -16.50 3.00
C LEU A 18 -2.43 -17.65 3.74
N LYS A 19 -3.30 -17.37 4.73
CA LYS A 19 -4.00 -18.39 5.52
C LYS A 19 -4.73 -19.37 4.60
N ALA A 20 -4.33 -20.64 4.67
CA ALA A 20 -4.85 -21.68 3.78
C ALA A 20 -6.37 -21.82 3.97
N SER A 21 -7.11 -21.77 2.86
CA SER A 21 -8.52 -22.16 2.84
C SER A 21 -8.59 -23.65 2.58
N SER A 22 -9.34 -24.38 3.41
CA SER A 22 -9.58 -25.82 3.27
C SER A 22 -10.41 -26.18 2.04
N ARG A 23 -11.02 -25.19 1.35
CA ARG A 23 -11.86 -25.41 0.17
C ARG A 23 -11.04 -25.38 -1.12
N LEU A 24 -10.77 -26.56 -1.66
CA LEU A 24 -10.19 -26.79 -2.99
C LEU A 24 -11.27 -26.58 -4.07
N SER A 25 -11.45 -25.35 -4.52
CA SER A 25 -12.25 -25.01 -5.70
C SER A 25 -11.43 -24.16 -6.65
N ALA A 26 -11.53 -24.40 -7.96
CA ALA A 26 -10.86 -23.60 -8.99
C ALA A 26 -11.21 -22.10 -8.87
N ARG A 27 -12.47 -21.78 -8.52
CA ARG A 27 -12.92 -20.41 -8.25
C ARG A 27 -12.25 -19.79 -7.02
N ALA A 28 -12.08 -20.58 -5.96
CA ALA A 28 -11.37 -20.15 -4.75
C ALA A 28 -9.88 -19.89 -5.03
N GLY A 29 -9.24 -20.72 -5.86
CA GLY A 29 -7.87 -20.52 -6.32
C GLY A 29 -7.69 -19.23 -7.12
N ALA A 30 -8.58 -18.97 -8.08
CA ALA A 30 -8.57 -17.74 -8.87
C ALA A 30 -8.75 -16.48 -8.00
N HIS A 31 -9.68 -16.52 -7.04
CA HIS A 31 -9.90 -15.43 -6.10
C HIS A 31 -8.67 -15.16 -5.24
N ARG A 32 -8.03 -16.21 -4.70
CA ARG A 32 -6.80 -16.09 -3.90
C ARG A 32 -5.65 -15.48 -4.69
N LYS A 33 -5.47 -15.90 -5.95
CA LYS A 33 -4.44 -15.32 -6.84
C LYS A 33 -4.66 -13.81 -7.04
N ARG A 34 -5.91 -13.37 -7.19
CA ARG A 34 -6.24 -11.94 -7.30
C ARG A 34 -5.97 -11.19 -5.98
N THR A 35 -6.40 -11.75 -4.84
CA THR A 35 -6.14 -11.15 -3.53
C THR A 35 -4.64 -11.01 -3.25
N MET A 36 -3.83 -12.01 -3.63
CA MET A 36 -2.38 -11.98 -3.46
C MET A 36 -1.72 -10.89 -4.31
N LYS A 37 -2.15 -10.72 -5.57
CA LYS A 37 -1.69 -9.61 -6.42
C LYS A 37 -2.02 -8.24 -5.80
N GLY A 38 -3.23 -8.08 -5.27
CA GLY A 38 -3.63 -6.87 -4.56
C GLY A 38 -2.73 -6.57 -3.36
N CYS A 39 -2.47 -7.58 -2.52
CA CYS A 39 -1.56 -7.43 -1.38
C CYS A 39 -0.14 -7.03 -1.81
N MET A 40 0.41 -7.64 -2.87
CA MET A 40 1.73 -7.27 -3.40
C MET A 40 1.76 -5.81 -3.87
N CYS A 41 0.72 -5.35 -4.59
CA CYS A 41 0.64 -3.95 -5.00
C CYS A 41 0.64 -3.01 -3.79
N THR A 42 -0.09 -3.36 -2.72
CA THR A 42 -0.10 -2.56 -1.49
C THR A 42 1.27 -2.48 -0.83
N TRP A 43 2.05 -3.56 -0.81
CA TRP A 43 3.43 -3.54 -0.30
C TRP A 43 4.37 -2.67 -1.14
N VAL A 44 4.25 -2.71 -2.47
CA VAL A 44 5.06 -1.87 -3.37
C VAL A 44 4.74 -0.39 -3.17
N VAL A 45 3.45 -0.04 -3.10
CA VAL A 45 3.01 1.33 -2.84
C VAL A 45 3.48 1.81 -1.47
N TRP A 46 3.36 0.97 -0.43
CA TRP A 46 3.86 1.26 0.91
C TRP A 46 5.38 1.49 0.93
N GLY A 47 6.16 0.60 0.32
CA GLY A 47 7.61 0.73 0.25
C GLY A 47 8.04 2.00 -0.49
N SER A 48 7.37 2.33 -1.60
CA SER A 48 7.62 3.56 -2.35
C SER A 48 7.30 4.81 -1.54
N TRP A 49 6.19 4.79 -0.80
CA TRP A 49 5.82 5.85 0.12
C TRP A 49 6.86 6.02 1.24
N SER A 50 7.32 4.94 1.87
CA SER A 50 8.35 5.01 2.91
C SER A 50 9.69 5.55 2.38
N LEU A 51 10.06 5.24 1.14
CA LEU A 51 11.24 5.83 0.50
C LEU A 51 11.05 7.33 0.26
N LEU A 52 9.89 7.73 -0.28
CA LEU A 52 9.56 9.12 -0.54
C LEU A 52 9.50 9.95 0.74
N GLU A 53 8.96 9.38 1.82
CA GLU A 53 8.87 10.00 3.13
C GLU A 53 10.26 10.31 3.68
N ASN A 54 11.17 9.31 3.66
CA ASN A 54 12.55 9.49 4.11
C ASN A 54 13.33 10.49 3.25
N PHE A 55 13.15 10.46 1.93
CA PHE A 55 13.82 11.39 1.03
C PHE A 55 13.30 12.81 1.24
N GLY A 56 11.98 12.98 1.28
CA GLY A 56 11.31 14.26 1.39
C GLY A 56 11.40 14.90 2.77
N ASP A 57 11.47 14.13 3.87
CA ASP A 57 11.78 14.70 5.19
C ASP A 57 13.18 15.31 5.23
N ARG A 58 14.13 14.68 4.54
CA ARG A 58 15.52 15.14 4.50
C ARG A 58 15.73 16.38 3.62
N THR A 59 14.90 16.58 2.60
CA THR A 59 15.01 17.69 1.63
C THR A 59 14.01 18.81 1.83
N PHE A 60 12.74 18.50 2.10
CA PHE A 60 11.64 19.48 2.11
C PHE A 60 11.09 19.79 3.51
N GLY A 61 11.45 19.01 4.52
CA GLY A 61 10.94 19.18 5.89
C GLY A 61 11.23 20.54 6.51
N TRP A 62 12.26 21.25 6.03
CA TRP A 62 12.63 22.59 6.49
C TRP A 62 11.96 23.75 5.73
N VAL A 63 11.45 23.50 4.52
CA VAL A 63 11.06 24.56 3.57
C VAL A 63 9.55 24.77 3.52
N ILE A 64 8.75 23.71 3.74
CA ILE A 64 7.31 23.74 3.49
C ILE A 64 6.51 23.73 4.81
N PRO A 65 5.89 24.86 5.21
CA PRO A 65 4.94 24.85 6.32
C PRO A 65 3.75 23.94 5.96
N PHE A 66 3.26 23.15 6.92
CA PHE A 66 2.19 22.13 6.78
C PHE A 66 2.53 20.82 6.05
N TYR A 67 3.81 20.54 5.76
CA TYR A 67 4.24 19.27 5.15
C TYR A 67 3.76 18.01 5.93
N GLY A 68 3.81 18.06 7.26
CA GLY A 68 3.34 16.97 8.12
C GLY A 68 1.84 16.67 8.02
N THR A 69 1.01 17.69 7.79
CA THR A 69 -0.45 17.55 7.65
C THR A 69 -0.80 16.88 6.32
N GLY A 70 -0.19 17.31 5.22
CA GLY A 70 -0.39 16.70 3.90
C GLY A 70 0.02 15.23 3.86
N LYS A 71 1.14 14.88 4.51
CA LYS A 71 1.56 13.48 4.68
C LYS A 71 0.52 12.62 5.37
N SER A 72 -0.05 13.14 6.46
CA SER A 72 -1.03 12.42 7.26
C SER A 72 -2.31 12.16 6.46
N VAL A 73 -2.76 13.13 5.66
CA VAL A 73 -3.91 12.97 4.76
C VAL A 73 -3.63 11.93 3.67
N LEU A 74 -2.46 11.96 3.04
CA LEU A 74 -2.07 10.97 2.03
C LEU A 74 -2.02 9.56 2.61
N LEU A 75 -1.45 9.40 3.81
CA LEU A 75 -1.46 8.12 4.54
C LEU A 75 -2.88 7.63 4.82
N VAL A 76 -3.78 8.50 5.27
CA VAL A 76 -5.19 8.14 5.53
C VAL A 76 -5.90 7.73 4.24
N LEU A 77 -5.72 8.47 3.14
CA LEU A 77 -6.26 8.10 1.83
C LEU A 77 -5.73 6.75 1.36
N LEU A 78 -4.45 6.47 1.60
CA LEU A 78 -3.84 5.18 1.29
C LEU A 78 -4.48 4.06 2.10
N ILE A 79 -4.71 4.27 3.41
CA ILE A 79 -5.38 3.31 4.30
C ILE A 79 -6.81 3.02 3.80
N LEU A 80 -7.57 4.05 3.42
CA LEU A 80 -8.95 3.91 2.95
C LEU A 80 -9.04 3.28 1.55
N GLY A 81 -8.08 3.55 0.67
CA GLY A 81 -8.07 3.07 -0.72
C GLY A 81 -7.48 1.66 -0.93
N ARG A 82 -6.96 1.04 0.12
CA ARG A 82 -6.04 -0.13 0.10
C ARG A 82 -6.43 -1.41 -0.67
N THR A 83 -7.69 -1.57 -1.04
CA THR A 83 -8.17 -2.79 -1.75
C THR A 83 -8.68 -2.52 -3.15
N ARG A 84 -9.01 -1.27 -3.49
CA ARG A 84 -9.54 -0.88 -4.82
C ARG A 84 -8.68 0.15 -5.52
N ALA A 85 -7.99 1.02 -4.78
CA ALA A 85 -7.16 2.10 -5.32
C ALA A 85 -5.70 1.67 -5.55
N THR A 86 -5.20 0.64 -4.87
CA THR A 86 -3.81 0.19 -4.99
C THR A 86 -3.48 -0.40 -6.36
N GLU A 87 -4.44 -1.08 -6.98
CA GLU A 87 -4.29 -1.62 -8.34
C GLU A 87 -4.16 -0.50 -9.40
N PRO A 88 -5.04 0.53 -9.44
CA PRO A 88 -4.85 1.67 -10.34
C PRO A 88 -3.64 2.53 -9.96
N ILE A 89 -3.31 2.74 -8.69
CA ILE A 89 -2.09 3.48 -8.29
C ILE A 89 -0.83 2.78 -8.82
N TYR A 90 -0.77 1.45 -8.74
CA TYR A 90 0.35 0.70 -9.31
C TYR A 90 0.43 0.86 -10.84
N LEU A 91 -0.71 0.72 -11.53
CA LEU A 91 -0.76 0.79 -12.99
C LEU A 91 -0.50 2.19 -13.56
N TYR A 92 -0.99 3.24 -12.90
CA TYR A 92 -0.93 4.62 -13.42
C TYR A 92 0.18 5.47 -12.81
N LEU A 93 0.69 5.14 -11.62
CA LEU A 93 1.74 5.94 -10.97
C LEU A 93 3.09 5.23 -11.02
N LEU A 94 3.15 3.97 -10.58
CA LEU A 94 4.40 3.22 -10.45
C LEU A 94 4.91 2.68 -11.78
N ARG A 95 4.04 2.07 -12.59
CA ARG A 95 4.42 1.50 -13.89
C ARG A 95 5.04 2.54 -14.85
N PRO A 96 4.51 3.77 -15.00
CA PRO A 96 5.17 4.77 -15.84
C PRO A 96 6.43 5.38 -15.22
N ALA A 97 6.54 5.41 -13.89
CA ALA A 97 7.73 5.95 -13.23
C ALA A 97 8.98 5.05 -13.33
N ILE A 98 8.80 3.75 -13.62
CA ILE A 98 9.88 2.75 -13.74
C ILE A 98 10.22 2.47 -15.22
N LYS A 99 9.63 3.22 -16.16
CA LYS A 99 9.84 3.03 -17.60
C LYS A 99 10.91 3.95 -18.17
#